data_AF-A0A938MRA1-F1
#
_entry.id   AF-A0A938MRA1-F1
#
_cell.length_a   1.000
_cell.length_b   1.000
_cell.length_c   1.000
_cell.angle_alpha   90.00
_cell.angle_beta   90.00
_cell.angle_gamma   90.00
#
_symmetry.space_group_name_H-M   'P 1'
#
loop_
_entity.id
_entity.type
_entity.pdbx_description
1 polymer ?
#
loop_
_entity_poly.entity_id
_entity_poly.type
_entity_poly.pdbx_seq_one_letter_code
_entity_poly.pdbx_strand_id
1 'polypeptide(L)'
;MLLLSEVLAAVELCEQEHVRWEHEANPRVLTRMFNGRYVKELDAEVEQSLESLLEFVAEPEVQREAMATVRAVDAFGEIYRKWKQECLNPTSNTHPGGSKELWDAWTLVLQTTGPRRFAVPEPIEQLMSLRTPPRPEQVAKMYQWYRDDGEPDVERVHREIKNPGREYDPETWVDPKKEAYWQEMESYFAARAARLACGETAGSSGKPRILHQEARESLEELLTLPGMTIGQIQKMKPGLTKEAIYVRANELGIVLDEGSPVYVNQRMAQIEASEAHKKMQAIKLRRQQEATAQKASLTPTGQNEAEAESPSERRGPRHPAETHAEMLDDVTARVLAMADEGLRPGQIAAALATKMPNSPTASQVGRILREHGAQ
;
A
#
# COMPACT_ATOMS: atom_id res chain seq x y z
N MET A 1 31.21 -15.13 10.93
CA MET A 1 30.98 -15.40 9.51
C MET A 1 30.05 -16.61 9.29
N LEU A 2 28.89 -16.41 8.66
CA LEU A 2 27.96 -17.46 8.25
C LEU A 2 28.39 -18.13 6.94
N LEU A 3 28.49 -19.46 6.94
CA LEU A 3 28.81 -20.25 5.75
C LEU A 3 27.54 -20.65 4.99
N LEU A 4 27.64 -20.80 3.66
CA LEU A 4 26.50 -21.24 2.84
C LEU A 4 25.94 -22.59 3.34
N SER A 5 26.80 -23.56 3.66
CA SER A 5 26.35 -24.87 4.14
C SER A 5 25.52 -24.81 5.43
N GLU A 6 25.83 -23.88 6.32
CA GLU A 6 25.12 -23.72 7.59
C GLU A 6 23.75 -23.05 7.37
N VAL A 7 23.71 -22.02 6.52
CA VAL A 7 22.46 -21.36 6.11
C VAL A 7 21.53 -22.35 5.40
N LEU A 8 22.06 -23.16 4.49
CA LEU A 8 21.28 -24.18 3.80
C LEU A 8 20.72 -25.24 4.77
N ALA A 9 21.52 -25.71 5.72
CA ALA A 9 21.06 -26.65 6.74
C ALA A 9 19.94 -26.07 7.62
N ALA A 10 20.05 -24.78 8.00
CA ALA A 10 19.03 -24.09 8.78
C ALA A 10 17.72 -23.90 7.98
N VAL A 11 17.80 -23.56 6.70
CA VAL A 11 16.65 -23.46 5.80
C VAL A 11 16.00 -24.84 5.60
N GLU A 12 16.80 -25.89 5.42
CA GLU A 12 16.31 -27.25 5.25
C GLU A 12 15.57 -27.76 6.50
N LEU A 13 16.07 -27.48 7.70
CA LEU A 13 15.38 -27.80 8.95
C LEU A 13 14.00 -27.11 9.02
N CYS A 14 13.93 -25.83 8.68
CA CYS A 14 12.65 -25.10 8.65
C CYS A 14 11.68 -25.67 7.61
N GLU A 15 12.19 -26.07 6.44
CA GLU A 15 11.37 -26.68 5.40
C GLU A 15 10.85 -28.06 5.83
N GLN A 16 11.67 -28.87 6.50
CA GLN A 16 11.24 -30.15 7.05
C GLN A 16 10.10 -29.98 8.06
N GLU A 17 10.20 -28.99 8.96
CA GLU A 17 9.13 -28.66 9.92
C GLU A 17 7.88 -28.12 9.23
N HIS A 18 8.03 -27.24 8.23
CA HIS A 18 6.91 -26.73 7.44
C HIS A 18 6.18 -27.85 6.69
N VAL A 19 6.90 -28.74 6.00
CA VAL A 19 6.34 -29.88 5.27
C VAL A 19 5.67 -30.88 6.23
N ARG A 20 6.29 -31.14 7.39
CA ARG A 20 5.69 -31.96 8.46
C ARG A 20 4.36 -31.36 8.89
N TRP A 21 4.35 -30.07 9.22
CA TRP A 21 3.14 -29.35 9.59
C TRP A 21 2.12 -29.45 8.47
N GLU A 22 2.42 -29.11 7.22
CA GLU A 22 1.47 -29.10 6.11
C GLU A 22 0.74 -30.45 5.96
N HIS A 23 1.50 -31.56 5.99
CA HIS A 23 0.99 -32.92 5.78
C HIS A 23 0.40 -33.60 7.02
N GLU A 24 0.45 -32.97 8.20
CA GLU A 24 -0.11 -33.55 9.40
C GLU A 24 -1.64 -33.74 9.29
N ALA A 25 -2.07 -35.00 9.34
CA ALA A 25 -3.42 -35.45 8.99
C ALA A 25 -4.48 -35.18 10.07
N ASN A 26 -4.10 -34.78 11.29
CA ASN A 26 -5.03 -34.67 12.41
C ASN A 26 -4.95 -33.29 13.10
N PRO A 27 -5.49 -32.23 12.48
CA PRO A 27 -5.33 -30.85 12.96
C PRO A 27 -6.22 -30.50 14.17
N ARG A 28 -6.89 -31.46 14.82
CA ARG A 28 -7.91 -31.17 15.86
C ARG A 28 -7.40 -30.33 17.03
N VAL A 29 -6.08 -30.31 17.27
CA VAL A 29 -5.42 -29.51 18.31
C VAL A 29 -4.92 -28.16 17.77
N LEU A 30 -4.70 -28.04 16.45
CA LEU A 30 -4.12 -26.89 15.77
C LEU A 30 -5.14 -26.13 14.91
N THR A 31 -6.44 -26.31 15.14
CA THR A 31 -7.48 -25.60 14.39
C THR A 31 -8.02 -24.38 15.15
N ARG A 32 -8.00 -23.21 14.51
CA ARG A 32 -8.57 -21.96 15.01
C ARG A 32 -9.79 -21.55 14.18
N MET A 33 -10.81 -20.98 14.82
CA MET A 33 -11.96 -20.43 14.11
C MET A 33 -11.57 -19.13 13.41
N PHE A 34 -11.66 -19.09 12.09
CA PHE A 34 -11.34 -17.96 11.23
C PHE A 34 -12.44 -17.79 10.17
N ASN A 35 -13.06 -16.61 10.10
CA ASN A 35 -14.19 -16.34 9.19
C ASN A 35 -15.29 -17.41 9.22
N GLY A 36 -15.62 -17.91 10.41
CA GLY A 36 -16.66 -18.92 10.62
C GLY A 36 -16.29 -20.33 10.18
N ARG A 37 -15.01 -20.60 9.86
CA ARG A 37 -14.49 -21.94 9.53
C ARG A 37 -13.31 -22.27 10.43
N TYR A 38 -13.18 -23.54 10.81
CA TYR A 38 -11.96 -24.02 11.45
C TYR A 38 -10.87 -24.15 10.39
N VAL A 39 -9.77 -23.45 10.60
CA VAL A 39 -8.58 -23.47 9.74
C VAL A 39 -7.37 -23.93 10.54
N LYS A 40 -6.40 -24.53 9.86
CA LYS A 40 -5.12 -24.92 10.45
C LYS A 40 -4.30 -23.68 10.77
N GLU A 41 -3.96 -23.51 12.05
CA GLU A 41 -3.05 -22.50 12.55
C GLU A 41 -1.60 -22.99 12.38
N LEU A 42 -0.68 -22.03 12.28
CA LEU A 42 0.74 -22.34 12.26
C LEU A 42 1.15 -22.97 13.60
N ASP A 43 1.88 -24.08 13.53
CA ASP A 43 2.31 -24.80 14.73
C ASP A 43 3.44 -24.06 15.47
N ALA A 44 3.52 -24.23 16.79
CA ALA A 44 4.50 -23.54 17.62
C ALA A 44 5.93 -23.95 17.27
N GLU A 45 6.14 -25.21 16.90
CA GLU A 45 7.39 -25.77 16.42
C GLU A 45 7.84 -25.12 15.11
N VAL A 46 6.90 -24.88 14.17
CA VAL A 46 7.20 -24.18 12.92
C VAL A 46 7.53 -22.72 13.21
N GLU A 47 6.75 -22.03 14.05
CA GLU A 47 7.06 -20.66 14.47
C GLU A 47 8.44 -20.55 15.10
N GLN A 48 8.78 -21.46 16.02
CA GLN A 48 10.08 -21.48 16.68
C GLN A 48 11.22 -21.74 15.69
N SER A 49 11.03 -22.64 14.73
CA SER A 49 12.03 -22.93 13.69
C SER A 49 12.26 -21.70 12.82
N LEU A 50 11.19 -21.02 12.39
CA LEU A 50 11.29 -19.79 11.61
C LEU A 50 11.98 -18.66 12.38
N GLU A 51 11.65 -18.48 13.66
CA GLU A 51 12.32 -17.48 14.52
C GLU A 51 13.80 -17.80 14.72
N SER A 52 14.13 -19.06 14.95
CA SER A 52 15.52 -19.52 15.10
C SER A 52 16.33 -19.27 13.83
N LEU A 53 15.73 -19.47 12.64
CA LEU A 53 16.37 -19.14 11.36
C LEU A 53 16.62 -17.63 11.24
N LEU A 54 15.64 -16.80 11.59
CA LEU A 54 15.76 -15.33 11.53
C LEU A 54 16.85 -14.80 12.47
N GLU A 55 16.95 -15.37 13.68
CA GLU A 55 18.01 -15.06 14.63
C GLU A 55 19.38 -15.54 14.11
N PHE A 56 19.44 -16.77 13.61
CA PHE A 56 20.67 -17.34 13.06
C PHE A 56 21.24 -16.51 11.91
N VAL A 57 20.40 -16.06 10.97
CA VAL A 57 20.88 -15.25 9.85
C VAL A 57 21.22 -13.81 10.23
N ALA A 58 20.86 -13.34 11.45
CA ALA A 58 21.08 -11.97 11.89
C ALA A 58 22.57 -11.60 12.07
N GLU A 59 23.47 -12.59 12.00
CA GLU A 59 24.93 -12.39 12.03
C GLU A 59 25.41 -11.38 10.97
N PRO A 60 26.34 -10.47 11.31
CA PRO A 60 26.76 -9.38 10.40
C PRO A 60 27.66 -9.87 9.27
N GLU A 61 28.49 -10.89 9.54
CA GLU A 61 29.44 -11.42 8.57
C GLU A 61 28.85 -12.61 7.84
N VAL A 62 28.71 -12.50 6.51
CA VAL A 62 28.11 -13.53 5.67
C VAL A 62 29.04 -13.84 4.50
N GLN A 63 29.30 -15.12 4.27
CA GLN A 63 30.08 -15.58 3.11
C GLN A 63 29.39 -15.14 1.80
N ARG A 64 30.17 -14.74 0.79
CA ARG A 64 29.65 -14.25 -0.50
C ARG A 64 28.60 -15.19 -1.10
N GLU A 65 28.87 -16.49 -1.12
CA GLU A 65 27.95 -17.49 -1.66
C GLU A 65 26.61 -17.59 -0.88
N ALA A 66 26.59 -17.25 0.41
CA ALA A 66 25.42 -17.29 1.28
C ALA A 66 24.56 -16.01 1.22
N MET A 67 25.11 -14.90 0.70
CA MET A 67 24.45 -13.58 0.69
C MET A 67 23.07 -13.59 0.03
N ALA A 68 22.92 -14.35 -1.06
CA ALA A 68 21.67 -14.48 -1.80
C ALA A 68 20.55 -15.03 -0.91
N THR A 69 20.85 -16.14 -0.22
CA THR A 69 19.91 -16.84 0.66
C THR A 69 19.61 -16.01 1.88
N VAL A 70 20.63 -15.43 2.53
CA VAL A 70 20.42 -14.57 3.70
C VAL A 70 19.56 -13.35 3.38
N ARG A 71 19.76 -12.70 2.22
CA ARG A 71 18.90 -11.59 1.77
C ARG A 71 17.44 -12.04 1.58
N ALA A 72 17.21 -13.23 1.03
CA ALA A 72 15.86 -13.77 0.89
C ALA A 72 15.22 -14.06 2.25
N VAL A 73 15.98 -14.60 3.20
CA VAL A 73 15.54 -14.84 4.59
C VAL A 73 15.22 -13.53 5.30
N ASP A 74 16.05 -12.48 5.14
CA ASP A 74 15.78 -11.15 5.70
C ASP A 74 14.43 -10.59 5.19
N ALA A 75 14.17 -10.71 3.88
CA ALA A 75 12.90 -10.28 3.27
C ALA A 75 11.70 -11.11 3.75
N PHE A 76 11.86 -12.43 3.85
CA PHE A 76 10.86 -13.31 4.46
C PHE A 76 10.57 -12.90 5.91
N GLY A 77 11.61 -12.62 6.71
CA GLY A 77 11.47 -12.24 8.11
C GLY A 77 10.66 -10.97 8.33
N GLU A 78 10.71 -10.02 7.39
CA GLU A 78 9.88 -8.82 7.42
C GLU A 78 8.40 -9.12 7.23
N ILE A 79 8.09 -9.97 6.24
CA ILE A 79 6.73 -10.39 5.96
C ILE A 79 6.20 -11.26 7.11
N TYR A 80 7.04 -12.14 7.67
CA TYR A 80 6.72 -12.96 8.83
C TYR A 80 6.41 -12.12 10.07
N ARG A 81 7.27 -11.16 10.42
CA ARG A 81 7.03 -10.26 11.57
C ARG A 81 5.77 -9.42 11.38
N LYS A 82 5.51 -8.92 10.18
CA LYS A 82 4.27 -8.19 9.84
C LYS A 82 3.05 -9.09 10.00
N TRP A 83 3.08 -10.30 9.44
CA TRP A 83 2.02 -11.29 9.57
C TRP A 83 1.74 -11.63 11.05
N LYS A 84 2.79 -11.88 11.85
CA LYS A 84 2.65 -12.18 13.28
C LYS A 84 2.01 -11.03 14.06
N GLN A 85 2.39 -9.78 13.76
CA GLN A 85 1.75 -8.60 14.34
C GLN A 85 0.27 -8.47 13.94
N GLU A 86 -0.06 -8.76 12.68
CA GLU A 86 -1.44 -8.75 12.20
C GLU A 86 -2.29 -9.85 12.85
N CYS A 87 -1.73 -11.03 13.09
CA CYS A 87 -2.42 -12.13 13.79
C CYS A 87 -2.74 -11.82 15.26
N LEU A 88 -1.95 -10.94 15.91
CA LEU A 88 -2.23 -10.44 17.26
C LEU A 88 -3.35 -9.39 17.28
N ASN A 89 -3.67 -8.77 16.14
CA ASN A 89 -4.73 -7.78 16.06
C ASN A 89 -6.11 -8.48 15.92
N PRO A 90 -7.03 -8.33 16.90
CA PRO A 90 -8.33 -9.00 16.88
C PRO A 90 -9.26 -8.54 15.74
N THR A 91 -8.96 -7.40 15.11
CA THR A 91 -9.70 -6.87 13.96
C THR A 91 -9.12 -7.33 12.61
N SER A 92 -7.99 -8.02 12.62
CA SER A 92 -7.33 -8.45 11.42
C SER A 92 -8.04 -9.63 10.76
N ASN A 93 -8.09 -9.60 9.43
CA ASN A 93 -8.54 -10.72 8.61
C ASN A 93 -7.36 -11.55 8.10
N THR A 94 -6.24 -11.58 8.83
CA THR A 94 -5.04 -12.33 8.46
C THR A 94 -5.21 -13.80 8.84
N HIS A 95 -4.94 -14.69 7.89
CA HIS A 95 -5.10 -16.13 8.09
C HIS A 95 -4.05 -16.66 9.09
N PRO A 96 -4.46 -17.45 10.12
CA PRO A 96 -3.59 -17.90 11.21
C PRO A 96 -2.59 -18.99 10.78
N GLY A 97 -2.78 -19.63 9.63
CA GLY A 97 -1.80 -20.54 9.01
C GLY A 97 -0.83 -19.85 8.03
N GLY A 98 -0.68 -18.53 8.10
CA GLY A 98 0.13 -17.76 7.15
C GLY A 98 -0.67 -17.16 5.98
N SER A 99 -0.19 -16.03 5.46
CA SER A 99 -0.74 -15.38 4.28
C SER A 99 -0.10 -15.92 2.99
N LYS A 100 -0.72 -15.68 1.83
CA LYS A 100 -0.09 -15.99 0.54
C LYS A 100 1.25 -15.26 0.37
N GLU A 101 1.31 -13.99 0.78
CA GLU A 101 2.54 -13.18 0.74
C GLU A 101 3.68 -13.82 1.54
N LEU A 102 3.36 -14.39 2.72
CA LEU A 102 4.32 -15.09 3.56
C LEU A 102 4.92 -16.32 2.86
N TRP A 103 4.06 -17.18 2.32
CA TRP A 103 4.49 -18.43 1.69
C TRP A 103 5.12 -18.21 0.31
N ASP A 104 4.71 -17.18 -0.43
CA ASP A 104 5.40 -16.73 -1.64
C ASP A 104 6.83 -16.29 -1.31
N ALA A 105 7.03 -15.56 -0.19
CA ALA A 105 8.37 -15.17 0.28
C ALA A 105 9.20 -16.36 0.76
N TRP A 106 8.59 -17.33 1.45
CA TRP A 106 9.27 -18.58 1.81
C TRP A 106 9.72 -19.38 0.58
N THR A 107 8.86 -19.45 -0.44
CA THR A 107 9.21 -20.08 -1.73
C THR A 107 10.42 -19.41 -2.38
N LEU A 108 10.55 -18.08 -2.28
CA LEU A 108 11.74 -17.37 -2.76
C LEU A 108 13.00 -17.76 -1.98
N VAL A 109 12.91 -17.96 -0.66
CA VAL A 109 14.03 -18.50 0.14
C VAL A 109 14.47 -19.85 -0.43
N LEU A 110 13.54 -20.79 -0.62
CA LEU A 110 13.84 -22.10 -1.18
C LEU A 110 14.48 -22.00 -2.57
N GLN A 111 14.02 -21.11 -3.44
CA GLN A 111 14.61 -20.91 -4.77
C GLN A 111 16.05 -20.41 -4.74
N THR A 112 16.44 -19.67 -3.69
CA THR A 112 17.84 -19.22 -3.51
C THR A 112 18.78 -20.29 -2.97
N THR A 113 18.27 -21.43 -2.50
CA THR A 113 19.13 -22.55 -2.04
C THR A 113 19.80 -23.30 -3.20
N GLY A 114 19.24 -23.18 -4.40
CA GLY A 114 19.78 -23.82 -5.60
C GLY A 114 21.02 -23.11 -6.17
N PRO A 115 21.89 -23.84 -6.89
CA PRO A 115 23.04 -23.22 -7.55
C PRO A 115 22.57 -22.22 -8.60
N ARG A 116 22.97 -20.95 -8.44
CA ARG A 116 22.65 -19.92 -9.44
C ARG A 116 23.53 -20.11 -10.67
N ARG A 117 22.90 -20.42 -11.79
CA ARG A 117 23.58 -20.62 -13.07
C ARG A 117 23.58 -19.31 -13.85
N PHE A 118 24.76 -18.80 -14.13
CA PHE A 118 24.96 -17.76 -15.14
C PHE A 118 25.35 -18.47 -16.44
N ALA A 119 24.70 -18.10 -17.54
CA ALA A 119 24.98 -18.73 -18.81
C ALA A 119 26.34 -18.26 -19.31
N VAL A 120 27.27 -19.18 -19.50
CA VAL A 120 28.50 -18.91 -20.26
C VAL A 120 28.14 -19.04 -21.74
N PRO A 121 28.21 -17.96 -22.54
CA PRO A 121 27.89 -18.06 -23.96
C PRO A 121 28.90 -18.97 -24.67
N GLU A 122 28.44 -19.70 -25.69
CA GLU A 122 29.34 -20.52 -26.53
C GLU A 122 30.33 -19.62 -27.27
N PRO A 123 31.61 -20.03 -27.45
CA PRO A 123 32.62 -19.26 -28.19
C PRO A 123 32.10 -18.72 -29.52
N ILE A 124 32.49 -17.48 -29.86
CA ILE A 124 32.00 -16.81 -31.08
C ILE A 124 32.32 -17.63 -32.32
N GLU A 125 33.46 -18.31 -32.38
CA GLU A 125 33.80 -19.23 -33.47
C GLU A 125 32.74 -20.32 -33.66
N GLN A 126 32.27 -20.93 -32.56
CA GLN A 126 31.24 -21.96 -32.58
C GLN A 126 29.88 -21.37 -33.00
N LEU A 127 29.51 -20.21 -32.47
CA LEU A 127 28.28 -19.51 -32.86
C LEU A 127 28.25 -19.17 -34.35
N MET A 128 29.38 -18.75 -34.92
CA MET A 128 29.50 -18.43 -36.34
C MET A 128 29.51 -19.69 -37.23
N SER A 129 29.82 -20.86 -36.68
CA SER A 129 29.78 -22.15 -37.38
C SER A 129 28.38 -22.78 -37.47
N LEU A 130 27.39 -22.20 -36.78
CA LEU A 130 26.01 -22.67 -36.81
C LEU A 130 25.41 -22.57 -38.21
N ARG A 131 24.46 -23.47 -38.54
CA ARG A 131 23.74 -23.47 -39.83
C ARG A 131 23.11 -22.12 -40.16
N THR A 132 22.68 -21.40 -39.12
CA THR A 132 22.21 -20.02 -39.21
C THR A 132 22.99 -19.21 -38.18
N PRO A 133 24.08 -18.53 -38.57
CA PRO A 133 24.88 -17.78 -37.62
C PRO A 133 24.10 -16.56 -37.11
N PRO A 134 24.20 -16.24 -35.81
CA PRO A 134 23.59 -15.04 -35.26
C PRO A 134 24.23 -13.79 -35.87
N ARG A 135 23.46 -12.70 -35.96
CA ARG A 135 24.00 -11.42 -36.43
C ARG A 135 25.01 -10.87 -35.42
N PRO A 136 26.05 -10.11 -35.85
CA PRO A 136 27.03 -9.53 -34.93
C PRO A 136 26.41 -8.72 -33.77
N GLU A 137 25.29 -8.03 -34.01
CA GLU A 137 24.54 -7.31 -32.96
C GLU A 137 23.95 -8.25 -31.91
N GLN A 138 23.51 -9.45 -32.32
CA GLN A 138 22.99 -10.47 -31.41
C GLN A 138 24.12 -11.10 -30.60
N VAL A 139 25.27 -11.34 -31.22
CA VAL A 139 26.47 -11.81 -30.53
C VAL A 139 26.91 -10.78 -29.48
N ALA A 140 27.00 -9.49 -29.84
CA ALA A 140 27.33 -8.44 -28.87
C ALA A 140 26.37 -8.44 -27.67
N LYS A 141 25.05 -8.63 -27.89
CA LYS A 141 24.06 -8.74 -26.81
C LYS A 141 24.23 -9.99 -25.94
N MET A 142 24.52 -11.16 -26.53
CA MET A 142 24.74 -12.41 -25.78
C MET A 142 25.91 -12.26 -24.80
N TYR A 143 26.97 -11.59 -25.23
CA TYR A 143 28.18 -11.35 -24.45
C TYR A 143 28.11 -10.08 -23.61
N GLN A 144 27.02 -9.32 -23.70
CA GLN A 144 26.82 -8.01 -23.07
C GLN A 144 27.94 -7.01 -23.39
N TRP A 145 28.44 -7.06 -24.62
CA TRP A 145 29.38 -6.08 -25.14
C TRP A 145 28.62 -4.88 -25.66
N TYR A 146 28.61 -3.82 -24.86
CA TYR A 146 27.99 -2.54 -25.20
C TYR A 146 29.06 -1.45 -25.22
N ARG A 147 28.83 -0.44 -26.06
CA ARG A 147 29.60 0.81 -26.08
C ARG A 147 29.09 1.76 -25.00
N ASP A 148 29.79 2.86 -24.80
CA ASP A 148 29.43 3.89 -23.80
C ASP A 148 28.07 4.55 -24.08
N ASP A 149 27.59 4.51 -25.33
CA ASP A 149 26.27 4.99 -25.75
C ASP A 149 25.14 3.99 -25.46
N GLY A 150 25.46 2.79 -24.98
CA GLY A 150 24.52 1.70 -24.71
C GLY A 150 24.19 0.83 -25.93
N GLU A 151 24.75 1.11 -27.10
CA GLU A 151 24.54 0.29 -28.30
C GLU A 151 25.46 -0.95 -28.31
N PRO A 152 25.04 -2.07 -28.92
CA PRO A 152 25.86 -3.28 -29.00
C PRO A 152 27.17 -3.03 -29.74
N ASP A 153 28.31 -3.44 -29.17
CA ASP A 153 29.63 -3.20 -29.75
C ASP A 153 29.98 -4.20 -30.87
N VAL A 154 29.45 -3.93 -32.06
CA VAL A 154 29.66 -4.74 -33.26
C VAL A 154 31.14 -4.75 -33.71
N GLU A 155 31.90 -3.70 -33.44
CA GLU A 155 33.32 -3.65 -33.81
C GLU A 155 34.14 -4.66 -32.99
N ARG A 156 33.83 -4.78 -31.70
CA ARG A 156 34.47 -5.76 -30.82
C ARG A 156 34.18 -7.19 -31.25
N VAL A 157 32.93 -7.48 -31.62
CA VAL A 157 32.56 -8.78 -32.19
C VAL A 157 33.36 -9.09 -33.46
N HIS A 158 33.49 -8.14 -34.38
CA HIS A 158 34.30 -8.36 -35.59
C HIS A 158 35.79 -8.56 -35.31
N ARG A 159 36.36 -7.90 -34.29
CA ARG A 159 37.74 -8.15 -33.87
C ARG A 159 37.92 -9.56 -33.35
N GLU A 160 36.95 -10.07 -32.58
CA GLU A 160 36.97 -11.43 -32.04
C GLU A 160 36.75 -12.49 -33.12
N ILE A 161 35.86 -12.24 -34.09
CA ILE A 161 35.70 -13.15 -35.26
C ILE A 161 37.01 -13.27 -36.05
N LYS A 162 37.75 -12.16 -36.20
CA LYS A 162 39.04 -12.17 -36.92
C LYS A 162 40.16 -12.84 -36.13
N ASN A 163 40.15 -12.73 -34.80
CA ASN A 163 41.15 -13.32 -33.92
C ASN A 163 40.46 -13.94 -32.69
N PRO A 164 39.97 -15.19 -32.80
CA PRO A 164 39.28 -15.86 -31.69
C PRO A 164 40.17 -15.99 -30.45
N GLY A 165 39.60 -15.81 -29.26
CA GLY A 165 40.30 -15.94 -27.97
C GLY A 165 40.96 -14.64 -27.49
N ARG A 166 40.76 -13.50 -28.18
CA ARG A 166 41.43 -12.23 -27.82
C ARG A 166 40.62 -11.39 -26.83
N GLU A 167 39.33 -11.27 -27.09
CA GLU A 167 38.36 -10.47 -26.32
C GLU A 167 37.49 -11.37 -25.44
N TYR A 168 37.31 -12.64 -25.82
CA TYR A 168 36.56 -13.62 -25.05
C TYR A 168 37.40 -14.87 -24.78
N ASP A 169 37.53 -15.21 -23.51
CA ASP A 169 38.10 -16.47 -23.05
C ASP A 169 37.07 -17.20 -22.17
N PRO A 170 36.57 -18.39 -22.56
CA PRO A 170 35.59 -19.14 -21.81
C PRO A 170 36.00 -19.46 -20.37
N GLU A 171 37.31 -19.63 -20.10
CA GLU A 171 37.80 -20.03 -18.78
C GLU A 171 37.81 -18.86 -17.79
N THR A 172 38.04 -17.64 -18.28
CA THR A 172 38.17 -16.45 -17.45
C THR A 172 36.99 -15.48 -17.56
N TRP A 173 36.05 -15.73 -18.48
CA TRP A 173 34.88 -14.87 -18.65
C TRP A 173 33.95 -14.91 -17.45
N VAL A 174 33.66 -13.73 -16.91
CA VAL A 174 32.66 -13.51 -15.87
C VAL A 174 31.47 -12.81 -16.52
N ASP A 175 30.27 -13.38 -16.37
CA ASP A 175 29.04 -12.74 -16.84
C ASP A 175 28.92 -11.34 -16.22
N PRO A 176 28.80 -10.26 -17.01
CA PRO A 176 28.62 -8.92 -16.47
C PRO A 176 27.41 -8.81 -15.52
N LYS A 177 26.36 -9.61 -15.73
CA LYS A 177 25.23 -9.71 -14.79
C LYS A 177 25.60 -10.35 -13.47
N LYS A 178 26.55 -11.29 -13.46
CA LYS A 178 27.07 -11.90 -12.23
C LYS A 178 27.78 -10.83 -11.39
N GLU A 179 28.61 -10.01 -12.02
CA GLU A 179 29.33 -8.93 -11.32
C GLU A 179 28.37 -7.86 -10.79
N ALA A 180 27.46 -7.35 -11.63
CA ALA A 180 26.45 -6.39 -11.20
C ALA A 180 25.57 -6.92 -10.05
N TYR A 181 25.21 -8.20 -10.11
CA TYR A 181 24.47 -8.86 -9.04
C TYR A 181 25.27 -8.90 -7.72
N TRP A 182 26.57 -9.24 -7.78
CA TRP A 182 27.40 -9.26 -6.59
C TRP A 182 27.62 -7.88 -5.99
N GLN A 183 27.80 -6.86 -6.83
CA GLN A 183 27.85 -5.47 -6.37
C GLN A 183 26.55 -5.05 -5.67
N GLU A 184 25.39 -5.48 -6.18
CA GLU A 184 24.10 -5.26 -5.53
C GLU A 184 24.04 -5.97 -4.16
N MET A 185 24.52 -7.22 -4.06
CA MET A 185 24.58 -7.94 -2.79
C MET A 185 25.51 -7.24 -1.80
N GLU A 186 26.73 -6.87 -2.22
CA GLU A 186 27.71 -6.21 -1.35
C GLU A 186 27.17 -4.87 -0.83
N SER A 187 26.52 -4.08 -1.69
CA SER A 187 25.84 -2.84 -1.29
C SER A 187 24.74 -3.09 -0.26
N TYR A 188 23.91 -4.12 -0.48
CA TYR A 188 22.88 -4.53 0.47
C TYR A 188 23.48 -4.93 1.83
N PHE A 189 24.54 -5.74 1.84
CA PHE A 189 25.18 -6.21 3.07
C PHE A 189 25.95 -5.11 3.80
N ALA A 190 26.53 -4.15 3.07
CA ALA A 190 27.10 -2.94 3.69
C ALA A 190 26.01 -2.12 4.41
N ALA A 191 24.86 -1.91 3.77
CA ALA A 191 23.72 -1.22 4.40
C ALA A 191 23.14 -2.01 5.59
N ARG A 192 23.08 -3.34 5.47
CA ARG A 192 22.65 -4.25 6.54
C ARG A 192 23.58 -4.19 7.76
N ALA A 193 24.88 -4.27 7.55
CA ALA A 193 25.87 -4.15 8.62
C ALA A 193 25.76 -2.80 9.35
N ALA A 194 25.52 -1.71 8.61
CA ALA A 194 25.28 -0.40 9.20
C ALA A 194 24.01 -0.37 10.08
N ARG A 195 22.89 -0.98 9.64
CA ARG A 195 21.66 -1.09 10.44
C ARG A 195 21.88 -1.86 11.74
N LEU A 196 22.56 -3.02 11.65
CA LEU A 196 22.88 -3.85 12.81
C LEU A 196 23.79 -3.11 13.81
N ALA A 197 24.77 -2.35 13.33
CA ALA A 197 25.65 -1.55 14.18
C ALA A 197 24.91 -0.44 14.94
N CYS A 198 23.80 0.08 14.39
CA CYS A 198 22.94 1.07 15.05
C CYS A 198 21.90 0.44 16.00
N GLY A 199 21.92 -0.88 16.21
CA GLY A 199 20.95 -1.59 17.04
C GLY A 199 19.56 -1.73 16.39
N GLU A 200 19.43 -1.47 15.08
CA GLU A 200 18.23 -1.86 14.34
C GLU A 200 18.30 -3.37 14.08
N THR A 201 17.32 -4.13 14.58
CA THR A 201 17.23 -5.57 14.34
C THR A 201 17.12 -5.89 12.85
N ALA A 202 17.76 -7.00 12.42
CA ALA A 202 17.68 -7.51 11.05
C ALA A 202 16.21 -7.56 10.58
N GLY A 203 15.91 -6.81 9.52
CA GLY A 203 14.57 -6.66 8.95
C GLY A 203 13.80 -5.39 9.33
N SER A 204 14.51 -4.33 9.72
CA SER A 204 14.05 -2.97 9.50
C SER A 204 14.42 -2.54 8.06
N SER A 205 13.83 -3.13 7.01
CA SER A 205 13.74 -2.45 5.70
C SER A 205 12.52 -1.53 5.68
N GLY A 206 12.43 -0.68 6.72
CA GLY A 206 11.80 0.61 6.50
C GLY A 206 12.45 1.20 5.26
N LYS A 207 11.67 1.40 4.18
CA LYS A 207 11.99 2.24 3.01
C LYS A 207 13.03 3.26 3.43
N PRO A 208 14.15 3.44 2.68
CA PRO A 208 15.35 4.12 3.13
C PRO A 208 14.93 5.21 4.08
N ARG A 209 15.14 4.96 5.38
CA ARG A 209 14.71 5.87 6.42
C ARG A 209 15.41 7.14 6.00
N ILE A 210 14.66 8.08 5.43
CA ILE A 210 15.11 9.46 5.32
C ILE A 210 15.42 9.70 6.79
N LEU A 211 16.73 9.68 7.13
CA LEU A 211 17.22 10.13 8.42
C LEU A 211 16.33 11.31 8.71
N HIS A 212 15.45 11.19 9.71
CA HIS A 212 14.49 12.24 10.00
C HIS A 212 15.39 13.46 10.18
N GLN A 213 15.49 14.28 9.14
CA GLN A 213 16.15 15.55 9.23
C GLN A 213 15.26 16.20 10.26
N GLU A 214 15.81 16.39 11.45
CA GLU A 214 15.23 17.37 12.34
C GLU A 214 14.95 18.56 11.45
N ALA A 215 13.67 18.90 11.34
CA ALA A 215 13.24 19.98 10.48
C ALA A 215 14.17 21.17 10.81
N ARG A 216 14.78 21.79 9.80
CA ARG A 216 15.67 22.94 10.04
C ARG A 216 14.89 24.06 10.74
N GLU A 217 13.58 24.04 10.52
CA GLU A 217 12.57 24.91 11.09
C GLU A 217 12.49 24.75 12.62
N SER A 218 12.35 25.88 13.31
CA SER A 218 12.16 25.94 14.77
C SER A 218 10.77 25.42 15.18
N LEU A 219 10.58 25.10 16.46
CA LEU A 219 9.26 24.70 16.97
C LEU A 219 8.22 25.82 16.76
N GLU A 220 8.64 27.07 16.89
CA GLU A 220 7.81 28.26 16.68
C GLU A 220 7.36 28.39 15.21
N GLU A 221 8.26 28.11 14.26
CA GLU A 221 7.93 28.09 12.82
C GLU A 221 6.96 26.97 12.50
N LEU A 222 7.19 25.76 13.03
CA LEU A 222 6.28 24.63 12.80
C LEU A 222 4.88 24.86 13.38
N LEU A 223 4.79 25.55 14.53
CA LEU A 223 3.53 25.93 15.17
C LEU A 223 2.77 27.04 14.42
N THR A 224 3.43 27.77 13.53
CA THR A 224 2.80 28.85 12.74
C THR A 224 2.47 28.44 11.30
N LEU A 225 2.84 27.22 10.89
CA LEU A 225 2.50 26.70 9.57
C LEU A 225 1.04 26.20 9.53
N PRO A 226 0.26 26.60 8.50
CA PRO A 226 -1.11 26.14 8.36
C PRO A 226 -1.15 24.64 8.05
N GLY A 227 -2.06 23.90 8.70
CA GLY A 227 -2.25 22.47 8.42
C GLY A 227 -1.35 21.52 9.20
N MET A 228 -0.43 22.03 10.03
CA MET A 228 0.44 21.19 10.85
C MET A 228 -0.33 20.59 12.03
N THR A 229 -0.20 19.29 12.27
CA THR A 229 -0.78 18.64 13.47
C THR A 229 0.30 18.39 14.51
N ILE A 230 -0.08 18.31 15.79
CA ILE A 230 0.85 17.97 16.88
C ILE A 230 1.58 16.65 16.61
N GLY A 231 0.85 15.66 16.09
CA GLY A 231 1.45 14.37 15.73
C GLY A 231 2.48 14.48 14.60
N GLN A 232 2.36 15.46 13.70
CA GLN A 232 3.36 15.73 12.68
C GLN A 232 4.56 16.50 13.26
N ILE A 233 4.32 17.52 14.10
CA ILE A 233 5.38 18.29 14.77
C ILE A 233 6.24 17.37 15.64
N GLN A 234 5.62 16.46 16.40
CA GLN A 234 6.32 15.47 17.22
C GLN A 234 7.16 14.49 16.38
N LYS A 235 6.69 14.13 15.18
CA LYS A 235 7.47 13.31 14.23
C LYS A 235 8.65 14.09 13.62
N MET A 236 8.52 15.40 13.47
CA MET A 236 9.56 16.29 12.95
C MET A 236 10.58 16.71 14.02
N LYS A 237 10.21 16.62 15.30
CA LYS A 237 11.06 16.91 16.47
C LYS A 237 10.93 15.80 17.54
N PRO A 238 11.61 14.66 17.36
CA PRO A 238 11.41 13.45 18.18
C PRO A 238 11.79 13.58 19.66
N GLY A 239 12.47 14.67 20.07
CA GLY A 239 12.79 14.97 21.47
C GLY A 239 11.74 15.79 22.22
N LEU A 240 10.66 16.24 21.56
CA LEU A 240 9.60 17.05 22.17
C LEU A 240 8.40 16.19 22.56
N THR A 241 7.96 16.33 23.82
CA THR A 241 6.71 15.71 24.28
C THR A 241 5.51 16.52 23.79
N LYS A 242 4.33 15.89 23.69
CA LYS A 242 3.10 16.58 23.27
C LYS A 242 2.79 17.75 24.21
N GLU A 243 3.00 17.55 25.50
CA GLU A 243 2.79 18.55 26.54
C GLU A 243 3.70 19.77 26.33
N ALA A 244 4.97 19.57 25.96
CA ALA A 244 5.88 20.66 25.67
C ALA A 244 5.43 21.47 24.43
N ILE A 245 4.90 20.79 23.40
CA ILE A 245 4.35 21.44 22.20
C ILE A 245 3.10 22.25 22.56
N TYR A 246 2.21 21.73 23.41
CA TYR A 246 1.02 22.43 23.89
C TYR A 246 1.35 23.68 24.70
N VAL A 247 2.29 23.58 25.63
CA VAL A 247 2.75 24.72 26.44
C VAL A 247 3.29 25.81 25.53
N ARG A 248 4.14 25.44 24.56
CA ARG A 248 4.73 26.42 23.63
C ARG A 248 3.72 27.03 22.66
N ALA A 249 2.74 26.25 22.19
CA ALA A 249 1.65 26.75 21.36
C ALA A 249 0.78 27.76 22.12
N ASN A 250 0.48 27.47 23.39
CA ASN A 250 -0.31 28.36 24.24
C ASN A 250 0.43 29.67 24.56
N GLU A 251 1.76 29.61 24.78
CA GLU A 251 2.61 30.80 24.93
C GLU A 251 2.57 31.72 23.68
N LEU A 252 2.38 31.13 22.49
CA LEU A 252 2.23 31.84 21.22
C LEU A 252 0.77 32.24 20.92
N GLY A 253 -0.18 31.94 21.81
CA GLY A 253 -1.60 32.23 21.62
C GLY A 253 -2.30 31.31 20.62
N ILE A 254 -1.71 30.15 20.32
CA ILE A 254 -2.21 29.18 19.34
C ILE A 254 -2.93 28.06 20.10
N VAL A 255 -4.24 27.94 19.85
CA VAL A 255 -5.06 26.87 20.43
C VAL A 255 -4.98 25.65 19.51
N LEU A 256 -4.51 24.53 20.05
CA LEU A 256 -4.43 23.26 19.35
C LEU A 256 -5.40 22.26 19.98
N ASP A 257 -6.18 21.57 19.15
CA ASP A 257 -7.01 20.43 19.56
C ASP A 257 -6.35 19.12 19.12
N GLU A 258 -6.52 18.05 19.92
CA GLU A 258 -5.97 16.74 19.57
C GLU A 258 -6.53 16.23 18.22
N GLY A 259 -5.64 16.10 17.23
CA GLY A 259 -5.99 15.62 15.89
C GLY A 259 -6.42 16.71 14.90
N SER A 260 -6.55 17.97 15.33
CA SER A 260 -6.89 19.08 14.44
C SER A 260 -5.62 19.75 13.89
N PRO A 261 -5.60 20.13 12.59
CA PRO A 261 -4.51 20.93 12.05
C PRO A 261 -4.46 22.32 12.70
N VAL A 262 -3.26 22.87 12.86
CA VAL A 262 -3.01 24.24 13.26
C VAL A 262 -3.67 25.15 12.23
N TYR A 263 -4.70 25.87 12.65
CA TYR A 263 -5.29 26.95 11.88
C TYR A 263 -4.79 28.27 12.41
N VAL A 264 -3.71 28.78 11.81
CA VAL A 264 -3.29 30.16 12.08
C VAL A 264 -4.34 31.11 11.53
N ASN A 265 -5.00 31.86 12.43
CA ASN A 265 -5.78 33.06 12.15
C ASN A 265 -7.01 32.96 11.20
N GLN A 266 -7.62 31.79 10.99
CA GLN A 266 -8.94 31.76 10.34
C GLN A 266 -10.08 32.26 11.24
N ARG A 267 -9.98 32.08 12.57
CA ARG A 267 -11.05 32.51 13.49
C ARG A 267 -11.15 34.04 13.59
N MET A 268 -10.02 34.75 13.60
CA MET A 268 -10.03 36.22 13.56
C MET A 268 -10.55 36.75 12.22
N ALA A 269 -10.10 36.18 11.10
CA ALA A 269 -10.62 36.54 9.78
C ALA A 269 -12.11 36.22 9.61
N GLN A 270 -12.60 35.12 10.20
CA GLN A 270 -14.03 34.78 10.21
C GLN A 270 -14.84 35.70 11.13
N ILE A 271 -14.30 36.11 12.28
CA ILE A 271 -14.94 37.09 13.16
C ILE A 271 -15.06 38.42 12.45
N GLU A 272 -13.97 38.92 11.85
CA GLU A 272 -13.94 40.16 11.06
C GLU A 272 -14.88 40.10 9.84
N ALA A 273 -14.90 38.98 9.11
CA ALA A 273 -15.83 38.76 8.00
C ALA A 273 -17.29 38.73 8.48
N SER A 274 -17.58 38.12 9.63
CA SER A 274 -18.93 38.10 10.21
C SER A 274 -19.37 39.49 10.68
N GLU A 275 -18.46 40.28 11.24
CA GLU A 275 -18.73 41.65 11.67
C GLU A 275 -18.93 42.59 10.48
N ALA A 276 -18.13 42.44 9.42
CA ALA A 276 -18.32 43.15 8.17
C ALA A 276 -19.69 42.82 7.54
N HIS A 277 -20.10 41.54 7.58
CA HIS A 277 -21.41 41.12 7.10
C HIS A 277 -22.55 41.71 7.94
N LYS A 278 -22.45 41.69 9.28
CA LYS A 278 -23.42 42.31 10.19
C LYS A 278 -23.55 43.82 9.96
N LYS A 279 -22.43 44.53 9.80
CA LYS A 279 -22.44 45.98 9.47
C LYS A 279 -23.12 46.25 8.13
N MET A 280 -22.85 45.43 7.12
CA MET A 280 -23.46 45.56 5.79
C MET A 280 -24.98 45.32 5.83
N GLN A 281 -25.44 44.33 6.60
CA GLN A 281 -26.87 44.08 6.79
C GLN A 281 -27.56 45.24 7.53
N ALA A 282 -26.92 45.80 8.57
CA ALA A 282 -27.44 46.96 9.29
C ALA A 282 -27.59 48.18 8.37
N ILE A 283 -26.61 48.43 7.48
CA ILE A 283 -26.69 49.52 6.50
C ILE A 283 -27.84 49.28 5.50
N LYS A 284 -28.02 48.04 5.01
CA LYS A 284 -29.14 47.70 4.11
C LYS A 284 -30.49 47.92 4.78
N LEU A 285 -30.64 47.49 6.03
CA LEU A 285 -31.87 47.66 6.79
C LEU A 285 -32.20 49.14 7.00
N ARG A 286 -31.19 49.95 7.35
CA ARG A 286 -31.36 51.40 7.51
C ARG A 286 -31.78 52.08 6.20
N ARG A 287 -31.16 51.71 5.06
CA ARG A 287 -31.57 52.22 3.74
C ARG A 287 -32.99 51.80 3.36
N GLN A 288 -33.40 50.58 3.69
CA GLN A 288 -34.78 50.15 3.51
C GLN A 288 -35.74 50.98 4.36
N GLN A 289 -35.41 51.19 5.64
CA GLN A 289 -36.22 51.99 6.56
C GLN A 289 -36.36 53.44 6.08
N GLU A 290 -35.26 54.07 5.65
CA GLU A 290 -35.24 55.41 5.07
C GLU A 290 -36.08 55.48 3.77
N ALA A 291 -36.01 54.47 2.91
CA ALA A 291 -36.84 54.38 1.70
C ALA A 291 -38.34 54.20 2.02
N THR A 292 -38.69 53.42 3.05
CA THR A 292 -40.08 53.32 3.54
C THR A 292 -40.57 54.59 4.22
N ALA A 293 -39.71 55.31 4.96
CA ALA A 293 -40.06 56.59 5.57
C ALA A 293 -40.30 57.67 4.50
N GLN A 294 -39.47 57.70 3.44
CA GLN A 294 -39.69 58.58 2.29
C GLN A 294 -40.99 58.22 1.54
N LYS A 295 -41.27 56.92 1.34
CA LYS A 295 -42.55 56.48 0.75
C LYS A 295 -43.75 56.84 1.62
N ALA A 296 -43.66 56.68 2.95
CA ALA A 296 -44.73 57.05 3.87
C ALA A 296 -44.98 58.56 3.89
N SER A 297 -43.94 59.39 3.71
CA SER A 297 -44.06 60.85 3.59
C SER A 297 -44.68 61.33 2.27
N LEU A 298 -44.86 60.45 1.27
CA LEU A 298 -45.38 60.77 -0.07
C LEU A 298 -46.77 60.18 -0.36
N THR A 299 -47.45 59.57 0.62
CA THR A 299 -48.81 59.03 0.43
C THR A 299 -49.85 59.94 1.09
N PRO A 300 -50.74 60.59 0.31
CA PRO A 300 -51.86 61.34 0.85
C PRO A 300 -52.91 60.39 1.42
N THR A 301 -53.41 60.74 2.60
CA THR A 301 -54.50 60.07 3.32
C THR A 301 -55.73 59.93 2.41
N GLY A 302 -56.08 58.69 2.08
CA GLY A 302 -57.23 58.36 1.25
C GLY A 302 -57.83 57.03 1.66
N GLN A 303 -59.00 57.13 2.28
CA GLN A 303 -59.92 56.08 2.71
C GLN A 303 -60.15 54.98 1.65
N ASN A 304 -60.21 53.72 2.06
CA ASN A 304 -61.46 52.92 2.06
C ASN A 304 -61.21 51.41 2.20
N GLU A 305 -62.20 50.82 2.85
CA GLU A 305 -62.50 49.40 3.04
C GLU A 305 -62.80 48.66 1.72
N ALA A 306 -63.05 47.35 1.89
CA ALA A 306 -63.61 46.35 0.96
C ALA A 306 -62.55 45.39 0.41
N GLU A 307 -62.46 44.19 0.99
CA GLU A 307 -63.28 43.01 0.69
C GLU A 307 -62.86 42.24 -0.58
N ALA A 308 -62.67 40.94 -0.33
CA ALA A 308 -62.97 39.83 -1.20
C ALA A 308 -61.84 39.18 -2.03
N GLU A 309 -62.00 37.85 -2.05
CA GLU A 309 -61.54 36.86 -3.03
C GLU A 309 -60.28 36.05 -2.73
N SER A 310 -60.57 34.86 -2.20
CA SER A 310 -59.76 33.65 -2.33
C SER A 310 -59.52 33.29 -3.80
N PRO A 311 -58.40 32.61 -4.10
CA PRO A 311 -58.47 31.50 -5.05
C PRO A 311 -57.99 30.19 -4.43
N SER A 312 -58.86 29.20 -4.57
CA SER A 312 -58.64 27.78 -4.40
C SER A 312 -57.73 27.17 -5.49
N GLU A 313 -57.15 26.03 -5.12
CA GLU A 313 -56.73 24.92 -5.99
C GLU A 313 -55.51 25.07 -6.93
N ARG A 314 -54.42 24.40 -6.52
CA ARG A 314 -53.75 23.34 -7.29
C ARG A 314 -52.76 22.60 -6.38
N ARG A 315 -53.23 21.57 -5.68
CA ARG A 315 -52.35 20.54 -5.08
C ARG A 315 -52.33 19.34 -6.01
N GLY A 316 -51.24 19.20 -6.76
CA GLY A 316 -50.91 17.93 -7.42
C GLY A 316 -50.62 16.85 -6.37
N PRO A 317 -50.83 15.57 -6.70
CA PRO A 317 -50.50 14.47 -5.80
C PRO A 317 -48.97 14.44 -5.61
N ARG A 318 -48.52 14.63 -4.36
CA ARG A 318 -47.14 14.31 -3.98
C ARG A 318 -47.07 12.79 -3.85
N HIS A 319 -46.29 12.15 -4.71
CA HIS A 319 -45.82 10.79 -4.49
C HIS A 319 -45.12 10.72 -3.11
N PRO A 320 -45.35 9.68 -2.30
CA PRO A 320 -44.49 9.43 -1.16
C PRO A 320 -43.11 9.08 -1.68
N ALA A 321 -42.08 9.66 -1.07
CA ALA A 321 -40.71 9.20 -1.28
C ALA A 321 -40.62 7.79 -0.70
N GLU A 322 -40.55 6.79 -1.58
CA GLU A 322 -40.21 5.41 -1.22
C GLU A 322 -38.94 5.45 -0.38
N THR A 323 -39.03 4.90 0.82
CA THR A 323 -37.92 4.89 1.75
C THR A 323 -36.83 3.96 1.19
N HIS A 324 -35.55 4.29 1.43
CA HIS A 324 -34.40 3.51 0.94
C HIS A 324 -34.46 2.02 1.33
N ALA A 325 -35.21 1.67 2.37
CA ALA A 325 -35.47 0.28 2.78
C ALA A 325 -36.41 -0.45 1.80
N GLU A 326 -37.48 0.18 1.33
CA GLU A 326 -38.44 -0.42 0.39
C GLU A 326 -37.80 -0.69 -0.98
N MET A 327 -36.87 0.17 -1.41
CA MET A 327 -36.09 -0.07 -2.63
C MET A 327 -35.09 -1.24 -2.50
N LEU A 328 -34.52 -1.48 -1.31
CA LEU A 328 -33.60 -2.60 -1.07
C LEU A 328 -34.33 -3.95 -1.07
N ASP A 329 -35.56 -3.96 -0.55
CA ASP A 329 -36.40 -5.16 -0.53
C ASP A 329 -36.87 -5.54 -1.95
N ASP A 330 -37.21 -4.58 -2.81
CA ASP A 330 -37.56 -4.85 -4.23
C ASP A 330 -36.36 -5.38 -5.03
N VAL A 331 -35.15 -4.86 -4.78
CA VAL A 331 -33.93 -5.36 -5.45
C VAL A 331 -33.60 -6.78 -5.03
N THR A 332 -33.73 -7.11 -3.75
CA THR A 332 -33.47 -8.46 -3.21
C THR A 332 -34.46 -9.47 -3.80
N ALA A 333 -35.75 -9.15 -3.80
CA ALA A 333 -36.78 -10.02 -4.37
C ALA A 333 -36.55 -10.30 -5.87
N ARG A 334 -36.17 -9.28 -6.64
CA ARG A 334 -35.86 -9.44 -8.08
C ARG A 334 -34.60 -10.26 -8.34
N VAL A 335 -33.57 -10.11 -7.51
CA VAL A 335 -32.35 -10.93 -7.61
C VAL A 335 -32.67 -12.40 -7.39
N LEU A 336 -33.49 -12.72 -6.38
CA LEU A 336 -33.89 -14.10 -6.08
C LEU A 336 -34.75 -14.70 -7.20
N ALA A 337 -35.72 -13.94 -7.72
CA ALA A 337 -36.56 -14.40 -8.83
C ALA A 337 -35.74 -14.73 -10.10
N MET A 338 -34.75 -13.89 -10.43
CA MET A 338 -33.88 -14.16 -11.58
C MET A 338 -32.91 -15.33 -11.34
N ALA A 339 -32.52 -15.58 -10.09
CA ALA A 339 -31.72 -16.76 -9.73
C ALA A 339 -32.54 -18.05 -9.83
N ASP A 340 -33.83 -18.03 -9.43
CA ASP A 340 -34.76 -19.15 -9.63
C ASP A 340 -34.97 -19.47 -11.12
N GLU A 341 -34.85 -18.47 -12.00
CA GLU A 341 -34.82 -18.63 -13.46
C GLU A 341 -33.48 -19.18 -14.00
N GLY A 342 -32.48 -19.41 -13.13
CA GLY A 342 -31.18 -19.99 -13.47
C GLY A 342 -30.14 -19.01 -13.99
N LEU A 343 -30.34 -17.69 -13.82
CA LEU A 343 -29.37 -16.69 -14.26
C LEU A 343 -28.18 -16.62 -13.31
N ARG A 344 -26.96 -16.51 -13.87
CA ARG A 344 -25.74 -16.32 -13.08
C ARG A 344 -25.64 -14.89 -12.54
N PRO A 345 -24.89 -14.64 -11.44
CA PRO A 345 -24.81 -13.31 -10.82
C PRO A 345 -24.43 -12.17 -11.78
N GLY A 346 -23.53 -12.43 -12.74
CA GLY A 346 -23.16 -11.44 -13.76
C GLY A 346 -24.28 -11.13 -14.76
N GLN A 347 -25.12 -12.11 -15.09
CA GLN A 347 -26.27 -11.94 -15.98
C GLN A 347 -27.40 -11.18 -15.29
N ILE A 348 -27.65 -11.48 -14.00
CA ILE A 348 -28.61 -10.76 -13.16
C ILE A 348 -28.19 -9.28 -13.03
N ALA A 349 -26.92 -9.01 -12.71
CA ALA A 349 -26.41 -7.64 -12.61
C ALA A 349 -26.56 -6.86 -13.93
N ALA A 350 -26.25 -7.49 -15.07
CA ALA A 350 -26.44 -6.89 -16.38
C ALA A 350 -27.91 -6.60 -16.70
N ALA A 351 -28.82 -7.54 -16.36
CA ALA A 351 -30.25 -7.37 -16.56
C ALA A 351 -30.82 -6.23 -15.70
N LEU A 352 -30.40 -6.11 -14.44
CA LEU A 352 -30.83 -5.05 -13.53
C LEU A 352 -30.27 -3.67 -13.92
N ALA A 353 -29.05 -3.61 -14.45
CA ALA A 353 -28.43 -2.36 -14.94
C ALA A 353 -29.21 -1.71 -16.08
N THR A 354 -29.92 -2.49 -16.90
CA THR A 354 -30.77 -1.93 -17.97
C THR A 354 -32.07 -1.30 -17.46
N LYS A 355 -32.51 -1.65 -16.25
CA LYS A 355 -33.82 -1.26 -15.70
C LYS A 355 -33.74 -0.27 -14.55
N MET A 356 -32.58 -0.13 -13.89
CA MET A 356 -32.43 0.70 -12.69
C MET A 356 -31.11 1.50 -12.72
N PRO A 357 -31.13 2.81 -12.41
CA PRO A 357 -29.93 3.65 -12.43
C PRO A 357 -28.92 3.30 -11.31
N ASN A 358 -29.37 2.66 -10.22
CA ASN A 358 -28.54 2.22 -9.10
C ASN A 358 -28.53 0.69 -8.96
N SER A 359 -28.33 -0.03 -10.07
CA SER A 359 -28.33 -1.50 -10.07
C SER A 359 -27.17 -2.10 -9.26
N PRO A 360 -27.39 -3.22 -8.55
CA PRO A 360 -26.33 -3.90 -7.82
C PRO A 360 -25.27 -4.47 -8.77
N THR A 361 -24.00 -4.37 -8.37
CA THR A 361 -22.87 -5.00 -9.05
C THR A 361 -22.93 -6.53 -8.93
N ALA A 362 -22.25 -7.25 -9.82
CA ALA A 362 -22.18 -8.72 -9.78
C ALA A 362 -21.72 -9.27 -8.41
N SER A 363 -20.80 -8.56 -7.74
CA SER A 363 -20.33 -8.90 -6.39
C SER A 363 -21.43 -8.73 -5.32
N GLN A 364 -22.27 -7.70 -5.44
CA GLN A 364 -23.41 -7.46 -4.55
C GLN A 364 -24.51 -8.51 -4.77
N VAL A 365 -24.83 -8.83 -6.03
CA VAL A 365 -25.75 -9.92 -6.38
C VAL A 365 -25.27 -11.25 -5.78
N GLY A 366 -23.97 -11.58 -5.96
CA GLY A 366 -23.39 -12.78 -5.37
C GLY A 366 -23.41 -12.80 -3.84
N ARG A 367 -23.41 -11.64 -3.18
CA ARG A 367 -23.58 -11.55 -1.73
C ARG A 367 -25.03 -11.86 -1.32
N ILE A 368 -26.00 -11.24 -2.00
CA ILE A 368 -27.44 -11.45 -1.76
C ILE A 368 -27.83 -12.93 -1.91
N LEU A 369 -27.37 -13.59 -2.97
CA LEU A 369 -27.66 -15.01 -3.22
C LEU A 369 -27.08 -15.91 -2.13
N ARG A 370 -25.85 -15.64 -1.68
CA ARG A 370 -25.23 -16.38 -0.56
C ARG A 370 -25.97 -16.17 0.76
N GLU A 371 -26.43 -14.94 1.04
CA GLU A 371 -27.21 -14.63 2.25
C GLU A 371 -28.55 -15.37 2.28
N HIS A 372 -29.11 -15.71 1.11
CA HIS A 372 -30.41 -16.39 0.98
C HIS A 372 -30.31 -17.87 0.57
N GLY A 373 -29.11 -18.43 0.48
CA GLY A 373 -28.90 -19.85 0.15
C GLY A 373 -29.21 -20.25 -1.30
N ALA A 374 -29.32 -19.29 -2.22
CA ALA A 374 -29.44 -19.54 -3.66
C ALA A 374 -28.03 -19.72 -4.27
N GLN A 375 -27.82 -20.79 -5.04
CA GLN A 375 -26.53 -21.11 -5.67
C GLN A 375 -26.43 -20.64 -7.12
#